data_AF-A0A7T4T568-F1
#
_entry.id   AF-A0A7T4T568-F1
#
_cell.length_a   1.000
_cell.length_b   1.000
_cell.length_c   1.000
_cell.angle_alpha   90.00
_cell.angle_beta   90.00
_cell.angle_gamma   90.00
#
_symmetry.space_group_name_H-M   'P 1'
#
loop_
_entity.id
_entity.type
_entity.pdbx_description
1 polymer ?
#
loop_
_entity_poly.entity_id
_entity_poly.type
_entity_poly.pdbx_seq_one_letter_code
_entity_poly.pdbx_strand_id
1 'polypeptide(L)'
;MMTDTKKATTSTNPFEIPTPPEPVPAPEQAQHGPLIIGASPVSGASTWAELLELEEGDTKPSTDRVVLLVARTTETSLAAALELIGRWQDGGPVIAGILVVPDAPGHPARVVQHRMRVLSGAHPVIPVPWVPGLRGVHLSEDLTNSKPVAKAVQKITAAISARTVATL
;
A
#
# COMPACT_ATOMS: atom_id res chain seq x y z
N MET A 1 -46.00 -39.04 52.29
CA MET A 1 -44.93 -38.22 51.69
C MET A 1 -44.33 -39.03 50.54
N MET A 2 -44.59 -38.61 49.30
CA MET A 2 -43.60 -37.99 48.38
C MET A 2 -42.46 -38.92 47.97
N THR A 3 -42.02 -39.09 46.73
CA THR A 3 -42.48 -38.91 45.33
C THR A 3 -41.29 -39.35 44.48
N ASP A 4 -41.58 -39.97 43.33
CA ASP A 4 -40.68 -40.32 42.22
C ASP A 4 -39.50 -39.36 41.94
N THR A 5 -38.35 -39.93 41.54
CA THR A 5 -37.35 -39.20 40.75
C THR A 5 -37.14 -39.92 39.40
N LYS A 6 -37.46 -39.16 38.36
CA LYS A 6 -37.58 -39.53 36.96
C LYS A 6 -36.20 -39.68 36.31
N LYS A 7 -36.02 -40.75 35.53
CA LYS A 7 -34.86 -41.00 34.67
C LYS A 7 -34.96 -40.07 33.44
N ALA A 8 -33.98 -39.19 33.24
CA ALA A 8 -33.90 -38.34 32.04
C ALA A 8 -33.15 -39.07 30.94
N THR A 9 -33.90 -39.55 29.95
CA THR A 9 -33.38 -40.08 28.68
C THR A 9 -33.13 -38.90 27.74
N THR A 10 -31.87 -38.53 27.52
CA THR A 10 -31.51 -37.58 26.46
C THR A 10 -31.56 -38.30 25.11
N SER A 11 -32.68 -38.13 24.42
CA SER A 11 -32.89 -38.57 23.05
C SER A 11 -31.99 -37.77 22.10
N THR A 12 -30.94 -38.41 21.56
CA THR A 12 -30.16 -37.85 20.45
C THR A 12 -31.00 -37.93 19.18
N ASN A 13 -31.33 -36.77 18.61
CA ASN A 13 -32.17 -36.64 17.42
C ASN A 13 -31.30 -36.88 16.17
N PRO A 14 -31.56 -37.89 15.31
CA PRO A 14 -30.65 -38.28 14.23
C PRO A 14 -30.72 -37.41 12.95
N PHE A 15 -31.32 -36.23 13.03
CA PHE A 15 -31.55 -35.34 11.87
C PHE A 15 -31.01 -33.91 12.08
N GLU A 16 -29.95 -33.74 12.86
CA GLU A 16 -29.26 -32.45 12.93
C GLU A 16 -28.39 -32.28 11.66
N ILE A 17 -28.89 -31.47 10.73
CA ILE A 17 -28.16 -31.04 9.54
C ILE A 17 -26.99 -30.18 10.04
N PRO A 18 -25.72 -30.48 9.71
CA PRO A 18 -24.62 -29.63 10.13
C PRO A 18 -24.82 -28.23 9.54
N THR A 19 -25.05 -27.25 10.41
CA THR A 19 -25.05 -25.83 10.03
C THR A 19 -23.75 -25.55 9.28
N PRO A 20 -23.79 -24.93 8.09
CA PRO A 20 -22.57 -24.50 7.40
C PRO A 20 -21.71 -23.72 8.39
N PRO A 21 -20.39 -23.96 8.47
CA PRO A 21 -19.53 -23.13 9.29
C PRO A 21 -19.79 -21.67 8.89
N GLU A 22 -20.03 -20.80 9.89
CA GLU A 22 -20.07 -19.36 9.66
C GLU A 22 -18.89 -18.97 8.77
N PRO A 23 -19.09 -18.12 7.76
CA PRO A 23 -17.97 -17.65 6.96
C PRO A 23 -16.98 -17.02 7.94
N VAL A 24 -15.80 -17.62 8.08
CA VAL A 24 -14.67 -17.02 8.78
C VAL A 24 -14.55 -15.61 8.18
N PRO A 25 -14.63 -14.54 8.99
CA PRO A 25 -14.49 -13.20 8.45
C PRO A 25 -13.16 -13.17 7.68
N ALA A 26 -13.25 -12.86 6.39
CA ALA A 26 -12.07 -12.60 5.58
C ALA A 26 -11.21 -11.60 6.35
N PRO A 27 -9.87 -11.77 6.40
CA PRO A 27 -9.01 -10.91 7.19
C PRO A 27 -9.36 -9.45 6.91
N GLU A 28 -9.67 -8.71 7.98
CA GLU A 28 -10.05 -7.30 8.00
C GLU A 28 -8.97 -6.38 7.39
N GLN A 29 -7.85 -6.95 6.97
CA GLN A 29 -6.76 -6.39 6.18
C GLN A 29 -7.21 -5.79 4.83
N ALA A 30 -8.39 -6.14 4.33
CA ALA A 30 -8.90 -5.68 3.02
C ALA A 30 -9.80 -4.42 3.08
N GLN A 31 -10.07 -3.83 4.25
CA GLN A 31 -11.04 -2.73 4.35
C GLN A 31 -10.46 -1.34 4.07
N HIS A 32 -9.13 -1.17 4.12
CA HIS A 32 -8.47 0.10 3.84
C HIS A 32 -7.38 -0.11 2.77
N GLY A 33 -7.36 0.74 1.74
CA GLY A 33 -6.32 0.70 0.71
C GLY A 33 -4.89 0.85 1.29
N PRO A 34 -3.84 0.61 0.49
CA PRO A 34 -2.47 0.74 0.97
C PRO A 34 -2.18 2.16 1.45
N LEU A 35 -1.43 2.27 2.56
CA LEU A 35 -0.99 3.55 3.11
C LEU A 35 0.17 4.12 2.27
N ILE A 36 0.05 5.36 1.83
CA ILE A 36 1.14 6.08 1.15
C ILE A 36 2.10 6.62 2.22
N ILE A 37 3.38 6.28 2.11
CA ILE A 37 4.43 6.80 3.03
C ILE A 37 5.51 7.47 2.22
N GLY A 38 5.84 8.72 2.56
CA GLY A 38 6.97 9.43 1.98
C GLY A 38 8.31 9.00 2.56
N ALA A 39 9.25 8.59 1.70
CA ALA A 39 10.63 8.34 2.10
C ALA A 39 11.35 9.62 2.56
N SER A 40 10.88 10.79 2.13
CA SER A 40 11.46 12.10 2.45
C SER A 40 10.41 13.22 2.34
N PRO A 41 10.61 14.40 2.96
CA PRO A 41 9.63 15.51 2.90
C PRO A 41 9.26 15.99 1.49
N VAL A 42 10.13 15.81 0.51
CA VAL A 42 9.91 16.21 -0.90
C VAL A 42 9.73 15.01 -1.84
N SER A 43 9.32 13.86 -1.31
CA SER A 43 9.08 12.65 -2.10
C SER A 43 7.91 12.82 -3.09
N GLY A 44 6.92 13.64 -2.72
CA GLY A 44 5.63 13.75 -3.42
C GLY A 44 4.56 12.83 -2.85
N ALA A 45 4.75 12.28 -1.65
CA ALA A 45 3.79 11.39 -0.99
C ALA A 45 2.39 12.00 -0.90
N SER A 46 2.24 13.19 -0.30
CA SER A 46 0.95 13.89 -0.20
C SER A 46 0.27 14.10 -1.55
N THR A 47 1.04 14.49 -2.58
CA THR A 47 0.53 14.64 -3.95
C THR A 47 -0.05 13.33 -4.49
N TRP A 48 0.66 12.22 -4.31
CA TRP A 48 0.20 10.93 -4.81
C TRP A 48 -0.88 10.29 -3.94
N ALA A 49 -0.91 10.58 -2.64
CA ALA A 49 -2.01 10.23 -1.75
C ALA A 49 -3.31 10.91 -2.19
N GLU A 50 -3.27 12.23 -2.42
CA GLU A 50 -4.42 13.01 -2.93
C GLU A 50 -4.89 12.50 -4.30
N LEU A 51 -3.98 12.32 -5.26
CA LEU A 51 -4.32 11.89 -6.62
C LEU A 51 -4.84 10.44 -6.72
N LEU A 52 -4.47 9.57 -5.78
CA LEU A 52 -4.90 8.17 -5.74
C LEU A 52 -6.05 7.94 -4.76
N GLU A 53 -6.50 8.98 -4.04
CA GLU A 53 -7.49 8.89 -2.98
C GLU A 53 -7.09 7.86 -1.90
N LEU A 54 -5.80 7.86 -1.55
CA LEU A 54 -5.21 6.98 -0.53
C LEU A 54 -4.84 7.78 0.72
N GLU A 55 -4.85 7.09 1.87
CA GLU A 55 -4.37 7.66 3.12
C GLU A 55 -2.85 7.89 3.05
N GLU A 56 -2.37 9.07 3.46
CA GLU A 56 -0.95 9.32 3.74
C GLU A 56 -0.67 9.02 5.22
N GLY A 57 0.44 8.35 5.50
CA GLY A 57 0.83 8.00 6.86
C GLY A 57 2.28 8.29 7.20
N ASP A 58 2.57 8.11 8.48
CA ASP A 58 3.90 8.32 9.04
C ASP A 58 4.86 7.17 8.71
N THR A 59 6.15 7.44 8.89
CA THR A 59 7.25 6.47 8.67
C THR A 59 7.25 5.27 9.64
N LYS A 60 6.32 5.22 10.60
CA LYS A 60 6.16 4.13 11.58
C LYS A 60 4.74 3.57 11.53
N PRO A 61 4.30 2.98 10.42
CA PRO A 61 3.01 2.33 10.35
C PRO A 61 2.99 1.09 11.25
N SER A 62 1.79 0.61 11.59
CA SER A 62 1.65 -0.68 12.24
C SER A 62 2.09 -1.82 11.30
N THR A 63 2.54 -2.91 11.89
CA THR A 63 3.21 -4.01 11.19
C THR A 63 2.29 -4.81 10.26
N ASP A 64 0.99 -4.73 10.52
CA ASP A 64 -0.09 -5.33 9.73
C ASP A 64 -0.51 -4.49 8.51
N ARG A 65 0.03 -3.28 8.33
CA ARG A 65 -0.32 -2.41 7.20
C ARG A 65 0.42 -2.82 5.93
N VAL A 66 -0.29 -2.72 4.81
CA VAL A 66 0.29 -2.68 3.48
C VAL A 66 0.62 -1.23 3.12
N VAL A 67 1.84 -0.99 2.62
CA VAL A 67 2.32 0.37 2.32
C VAL A 67 2.81 0.51 0.88
N LEU A 68 2.61 1.70 0.32
CA LEU A 68 3.26 2.19 -0.88
C LEU A 68 4.28 3.25 -0.47
N LEU A 69 5.56 2.93 -0.64
CA LEU A 69 6.63 3.86 -0.32
C LEU A 69 6.84 4.82 -1.51
N VAL A 70 6.85 6.12 -1.26
CA VAL A 70 7.06 7.14 -2.30
C VAL A 70 8.44 7.73 -2.14
N ALA A 71 9.23 7.67 -3.20
CA ALA A 71 10.56 8.28 -3.26
C ALA A 71 10.70 9.08 -4.54
N ARG A 72 11.47 10.17 -4.49
CA ARG A 72 11.79 10.98 -5.65
C ARG A 72 13.11 10.52 -6.27
N THR A 73 13.32 10.74 -7.58
CA THR A 73 14.59 10.44 -8.26
C THR A 73 15.70 11.44 -7.91
N THR A 74 15.92 11.68 -6.62
CA THR A 74 17.05 12.39 -6.05
C THR A 74 17.87 11.44 -5.20
N GLU A 75 19.16 11.72 -5.05
CA GLU A 75 20.01 10.89 -4.20
C GLU A 75 19.51 10.83 -2.75
N THR A 76 19.10 11.98 -2.20
CA THR A 76 18.61 12.10 -0.83
C THR A 76 17.33 11.32 -0.58
N SER A 77 16.36 11.38 -1.51
CA SER A 77 15.08 10.68 -1.33
C SER A 77 15.24 9.17 -1.46
N LEU A 78 16.05 8.69 -2.41
CA LEU A 78 16.31 7.24 -2.54
C LEU A 78 17.18 6.69 -1.40
N ALA A 79 18.11 7.49 -0.87
CA ALA A 79 18.86 7.12 0.33
C ALA A 79 17.91 6.91 1.52
N ALA A 80 17.03 7.88 1.76
CA ALA A 80 16.07 7.82 2.84
C ALA A 80 15.08 6.65 2.68
N ALA A 81 14.71 6.28 1.45
CA ALA A 81 13.90 5.10 1.18
C ALA A 81 14.60 3.81 1.63
N LEU A 82 15.88 3.63 1.26
CA LEU A 82 16.67 2.48 1.68
C LEU A 82 16.84 2.42 3.21
N GLU A 83 17.10 3.56 3.85
CA GLU A 83 17.20 3.63 5.31
C GLU A 83 15.89 3.26 5.99
N LEU A 84 14.76 3.76 5.48
CA LEU A 84 13.45 3.46 6.05
C LEU A 84 13.11 1.98 5.93
N ILE A 85 13.36 1.39 4.77
CA ILE A 85 13.24 -0.07 4.55
C ILE A 85 14.15 -0.83 5.52
N GLY A 86 15.38 -0.38 5.73
CA GLY A 86 16.31 -0.97 6.70
C GLY A 86 15.76 -0.99 8.13
N ARG A 87 15.07 0.09 8.55
CA ARG A 87 14.42 0.16 9.87
C ARG A 87 13.23 -0.80 10.02
N TRP A 88 12.67 -1.28 8.91
CA TRP A 88 11.50 -2.17 8.88
C TRP A 88 11.88 -3.66 8.76
N GLN A 89 13.16 -4.01 8.66
CA GLN A 89 13.59 -5.40 8.43
C GLN A 89 13.19 -6.36 9.57
N ASP A 90 13.00 -5.87 10.80
CA ASP A 90 12.63 -6.66 11.98
C ASP A 90 11.12 -6.56 12.30
N GLY A 91 10.28 -6.90 11.32
CA GLY A 91 8.82 -6.96 11.50
C GLY A 91 8.09 -5.66 11.18
N GLY A 92 8.53 -4.91 10.17
CA GLY A 92 7.81 -3.74 9.65
C GLY A 92 6.65 -4.09 8.71
N PRO A 93 6.03 -3.07 8.08
CA PRO A 93 4.87 -3.24 7.20
C PRO A 93 5.19 -4.05 5.93
N VAL A 94 4.15 -4.54 5.26
CA VAL A 94 4.29 -5.15 3.94
C VAL A 94 4.40 -4.06 2.88
N ILE A 95 5.54 -3.99 2.18
CA ILE A 95 5.75 -3.03 1.09
C ILE A 95 5.17 -3.59 -0.22
N ALA A 96 4.01 -3.09 -0.65
CA ALA A 96 3.39 -3.47 -1.93
C ALA A 96 4.16 -2.91 -3.14
N GLY A 97 4.88 -1.82 -2.94
CA GLY A 97 5.76 -1.26 -3.96
C GLY A 97 6.32 0.10 -3.60
N ILE A 98 7.25 0.55 -4.43
CA ILE A 98 7.95 1.82 -4.31
C ILE A 98 7.62 2.67 -5.52
N LEU A 99 6.81 3.71 -5.33
CA LEU A 99 6.54 4.72 -6.34
C LEU A 99 7.78 5.62 -6.48
N VAL A 100 8.38 5.61 -7.66
CA VAL A 100 9.56 6.45 -7.95
C VAL A 100 9.12 7.65 -8.78
N VAL A 101 8.97 8.78 -8.10
CA VAL A 101 8.56 10.08 -8.66
C VAL A 101 9.74 10.76 -9.34
N PRO A 102 9.66 11.09 -10.63
CA PRO A 102 10.73 11.80 -11.30
C PRO A 102 10.90 13.22 -10.73
N ASP A 103 12.14 13.60 -10.45
CA ASP A 103 12.53 14.95 -10.08
C ASP A 103 12.51 15.86 -11.33
N ALA A 104 13.13 15.43 -12.42
CA ALA A 104 13.27 16.22 -13.64
C ALA A 104 12.88 15.37 -14.87
N PRO A 105 12.60 15.99 -16.04
CA PRO A 105 12.42 15.22 -17.26
C PRO A 105 13.69 14.48 -17.65
N GLY A 106 13.53 13.36 -18.36
CA GLY A 106 14.64 12.57 -18.89
C GLY A 106 15.18 11.54 -17.91
N HIS A 107 16.45 11.17 -18.08
CA HIS A 107 17.07 10.10 -17.31
C HIS A 107 17.71 10.65 -16.03
N PRO A 108 17.48 10.02 -14.87
CA PRO A 108 18.16 10.39 -13.64
C PRO A 108 19.69 10.23 -13.76
N ALA A 109 20.45 10.94 -12.92
CA ALA A 109 21.89 10.76 -12.83
C ALA A 109 22.26 9.30 -12.52
N ARG A 110 23.44 8.84 -12.98
CA ARG A 110 23.89 7.44 -12.84
C ARG A 110 23.84 6.93 -11.39
N VAL A 111 24.18 7.77 -10.42
CA VAL A 111 24.09 7.44 -8.98
C VAL A 111 22.66 7.14 -8.54
N VAL A 112 21.69 7.92 -9.02
CA VAL A 112 20.26 7.72 -8.74
C VAL A 112 19.77 6.43 -9.40
N GLN A 113 20.15 6.18 -10.66
CA GLN A 113 19.82 4.93 -11.36
C GLN A 113 20.36 3.70 -10.62
N HIS A 114 21.58 3.78 -10.07
CA HIS A 114 22.16 2.70 -9.29
C HIS A 114 21.34 2.42 -8.02
N ARG A 115 20.96 3.45 -7.27
CA ARG A 115 20.09 3.29 -6.08
C ARG A 115 18.72 2.72 -6.43
N MET A 116 18.11 3.16 -7.53
CA MET A 116 16.85 2.57 -8.03
C MET A 116 17.01 1.08 -8.34
N ARG A 117 18.16 0.67 -8.91
CA ARG A 117 18.45 -0.75 -9.17
C ARG A 117 18.57 -1.56 -7.88
N VAL A 118 19.22 -1.01 -6.87
CA VAL A 118 19.29 -1.64 -5.53
C VAL A 118 17.89 -1.84 -4.96
N LEU A 119 17.05 -0.78 -4.97
CA LEU A 119 15.66 -0.88 -4.53
C LEU A 119 14.87 -1.95 -5.29
N SER A 120 15.01 -1.99 -6.61
CA SER A 120 14.31 -2.97 -7.46
C SER A 120 14.72 -4.42 -7.23
N GLY A 121 15.88 -4.66 -6.62
CA GLY A 121 16.34 -6.01 -6.28
C GLY A 121 15.59 -6.62 -5.09
N ALA A 122 15.02 -5.80 -4.22
CA ALA A 122 14.33 -6.23 -3.01
C ALA A 122 12.82 -5.95 -3.04
N HIS A 123 12.39 -4.90 -3.75
CA HIS A 123 10.99 -4.47 -3.77
C HIS A 123 10.53 -4.10 -5.18
N PRO A 124 9.23 -4.26 -5.47
CA PRO A 124 8.61 -3.71 -6.67
C PRO A 124 8.85 -2.21 -6.82
N VAL A 125 9.52 -1.80 -7.89
CA VAL A 125 9.65 -0.37 -8.24
C VAL A 125 8.62 -0.02 -9.32
N ILE A 126 7.83 1.02 -9.06
CA ILE A 126 6.79 1.54 -9.95
C ILE A 126 7.21 2.94 -10.41
N PRO A 127 7.77 3.08 -11.63
CA PRO A 127 8.20 4.37 -12.15
C PRO A 127 7.00 5.25 -12.51
N VAL A 128 6.99 6.45 -11.95
CA VAL A 128 5.96 7.46 -12.23
C VAL A 128 6.30 8.23 -13.51
N PRO A 129 5.33 8.49 -14.41
CA PRO A 129 5.55 9.36 -15.56
C PRO A 129 5.91 10.79 -15.15
N TRP A 130 6.83 11.44 -15.87
CA TRP A 130 7.09 12.86 -15.67
C TRP A 130 5.91 13.69 -16.16
N VAL A 131 5.33 14.49 -15.26
CA VAL A 131 4.32 15.50 -15.56
C VAL A 131 4.81 16.83 -14.97
N PRO A 132 5.16 17.83 -15.81
CA PRO A 132 5.77 19.07 -15.32
C PRO A 132 4.98 19.77 -14.20
N GLY A 133 3.65 19.78 -14.30
CA GLY A 133 2.78 20.41 -13.29
C GLY A 133 2.89 19.77 -11.90
N LEU A 134 3.18 18.47 -11.81
CA LEU A 134 3.32 17.75 -10.53
C LEU A 134 4.65 18.05 -9.80
N ARG A 135 5.58 18.79 -10.44
CA ARG A 135 6.79 19.27 -9.76
C ARG A 135 6.50 20.45 -8.83
N GLY A 136 5.38 21.15 -9.04
CA GLY A 136 4.96 22.28 -8.23
C GLY A 136 4.60 21.89 -6.79
N VAL A 137 4.49 22.89 -5.93
CA VAL A 137 4.14 22.74 -4.51
C VAL A 137 2.64 22.71 -4.23
N HIS A 138 1.80 22.94 -5.26
CA HIS A 138 0.35 23.02 -5.10
C HIS A 138 -0.36 22.25 -6.22
N LEU A 139 -1.27 21.36 -5.83
CA LEU A 139 -2.23 20.71 -6.72
C LEU A 139 -3.44 21.62 -6.87
N SER A 140 -3.58 22.27 -8.03
CA SER A 140 -4.81 22.97 -8.38
C SER A 140 -5.81 22.01 -9.03
N GLU A 141 -7.11 22.29 -8.91
CA GLU A 141 -8.16 21.50 -9.55
C GLU A 141 -7.94 21.36 -11.07
N ASP A 142 -7.54 22.44 -11.75
CA ASP A 142 -7.21 22.43 -13.18
C ASP A 142 -6.08 21.45 -13.52
N LEU A 143 -5.06 21.38 -12.65
CA LEU A 143 -3.93 20.47 -12.84
C LEU A 143 -4.36 19.02 -12.60
N THR A 144 -5.11 18.75 -11.53
CA THR A 144 -5.65 17.42 -11.20
C THR A 144 -6.52 16.88 -12.33
N ASN A 145 -7.37 17.74 -12.91
CA ASN A 145 -8.24 17.40 -14.03
C ASN A 145 -7.55 17.38 -15.40
N SER A 146 -6.26 17.71 -15.46
CA SER A 146 -5.52 17.74 -16.72
C SER A 146 -5.31 16.33 -17.29
N LYS A 147 -5.43 16.19 -18.63
CA LYS A 147 -5.21 14.91 -19.33
C LYS A 147 -3.87 14.22 -18.97
N PRO A 148 -2.73 14.93 -18.86
CA PRO A 148 -1.47 14.29 -18.47
C PRO A 148 -1.50 13.68 -17.07
N VAL A 149 -2.10 14.38 -16.10
CA VAL A 149 -2.24 13.87 -14.73
C VAL A 149 -3.18 12.67 -14.69
N ALA A 150 -4.36 12.77 -15.30
CA ALA A 150 -5.32 11.66 -15.37
C ALA A 150 -4.70 10.38 -15.96
N LYS A 151 -3.90 10.50 -17.03
CA LYS A 151 -3.17 9.35 -17.61
C LYS A 151 -2.11 8.79 -16.66
N ALA A 152 -1.40 9.65 -15.95
CA ALA A 152 -0.40 9.22 -14.97
C ALA A 152 -1.07 8.45 -13.82
N VAL A 153 -2.15 9.00 -13.26
CA VAL A 153 -2.97 8.36 -12.22
C VAL A 153 -3.46 7.00 -12.70
N GLN A 154 -4.14 6.94 -13.86
CA GLN A 154 -4.64 5.67 -14.42
C GLN A 154 -3.53 4.60 -14.55
N LYS A 155 -2.36 5.00 -15.03
CA LYS A 155 -1.21 4.09 -15.16
C LYS A 155 -0.72 3.57 -13.81
N ILE A 156 -0.66 4.45 -12.80
CA ILE A 156 -0.20 4.10 -11.46
C ILE A 156 -1.22 3.23 -10.74
N THR A 157 -2.51 3.57 -10.79
CA THR A 157 -3.59 2.74 -10.25
C THR A 157 -3.53 1.33 -10.84
N ALA A 158 -3.42 1.19 -12.16
CA ALA A 158 -3.30 -0.12 -12.81
C ALA A 158 -2.05 -0.90 -12.35
N ALA A 159 -0.91 -0.20 -12.19
CA ALA A 159 0.33 -0.83 -11.72
C ALA A 159 0.26 -1.27 -10.25
N ILE A 160 -0.47 -0.53 -9.40
CA ILE A 160 -0.72 -0.88 -8.00
C ILE A 160 -1.65 -2.10 -7.95
N SER A 161 -2.81 -2.06 -8.62
CA SER A 161 -3.78 -3.15 -8.62
C SER A 161 -3.18 -4.47 -9.08
N ALA A 162 -2.35 -4.46 -10.13
CA ALA A 162 -1.67 -5.66 -10.63
C ALA A 162 -0.71 -6.29 -9.60
N ARG A 163 -0.27 -5.54 -8.59
CA ARG A 163 0.70 -5.99 -7.57
C ARG A 163 0.07 -6.27 -6.22
N THR A 164 -0.91 -5.46 -5.80
CA THR A 164 -1.64 -5.71 -4.55
C THR A 164 -2.38 -7.05 -4.63
N VAL A 165 -2.96 -7.41 -5.78
CA VAL A 165 -3.58 -8.73 -6.00
C VAL A 165 -2.57 -9.89 -5.96
N ALA A 166 -1.29 -9.63 -6.23
CA ALA A 166 -0.24 -10.65 -6.16
C ALA A 166 0.37 -10.81 -4.75
N THR A 167 0.02 -9.93 -3.82
CA THR A 167 0.55 -9.89 -2.45
C THR A 167 -0.48 -10.36 -1.40
N LEU A 168 -1.74 -10.50 -1.81
CA LEU A 168 -2.84 -11.13 -1.05
C LEU A 168 -3.00 -12.59 -1.47
#